data_AF-A0A9E4KZ65-F1
#
_entry.id   AF-A0A9E4KZ65-F1
#
_cell.length_a   1.000
_cell.length_b   1.000
_cell.length_c   1.000
_cell.angle_alpha   90.00
_cell.angle_beta   90.00
_cell.angle_gamma   90.00
#
_symmetry.space_group_name_H-M   'P 1'
#
loop_
_entity.id
_entity.type
_entity.pdbx_description
1 polymer ?
#
loop_
_entity_poly.entity_id
_entity_poly.type
_entity_poly.pdbx_seq_one_letter_code
_entity_poly.pdbx_strand_id
1 'polypeptide(L)'
;MALGGDDDDYKEWGVGGSISVQPQAMGSGLSLAVAPSWGVVSSGTEALWSRPGAALVGPAEESVLGGRLDAEMGYGLGMTGGRGMLTPYAGVALTSGGGRDWRMGWRYRFGPSFHVDLQGVRREGAGDGDAPDHGVTLRGVARW
;
A
#
# COMPACT_ATOMS: atom_id res chain seq x y z
N MET A 1 23.52 26.61 -39.56
CA MET A 1 24.19 25.58 -38.74
C MET A 1 23.39 25.47 -37.46
N ALA A 2 22.53 24.44 -37.37
CA ALA A 2 21.74 24.14 -36.18
C ALA A 2 22.53 23.14 -35.32
N LEU A 3 22.58 23.35 -34.01
CA LEU A 3 23.07 22.34 -33.06
C LEU A 3 21.84 21.67 -32.45
N GLY A 4 21.80 20.34 -32.58
CA GLY A 4 20.70 19.48 -32.17
C GLY A 4 20.51 19.44 -30.66
N GLY A 5 19.24 19.30 -30.27
CA GLY A 5 18.91 18.69 -28.98
C GLY A 5 19.03 17.19 -29.17
N ASP A 6 19.92 16.58 -28.40
CA ASP A 6 19.91 15.14 -28.18
C ASP A 6 19.04 14.84 -26.97
N ASP A 7 18.16 13.87 -27.21
CA ASP A 7 17.13 13.33 -26.36
C ASP A 7 17.69 12.63 -25.12
N ASP A 8 17.04 12.82 -23.98
CA ASP A 8 17.08 11.85 -22.88
C ASP A 8 15.64 11.47 -22.55
N ASP A 9 15.04 10.71 -23.47
CA ASP A 9 13.72 10.08 -23.40
C ASP A 9 13.76 8.91 -22.39
N TYR A 10 13.96 9.22 -21.11
CA TYR A 10 13.90 8.22 -20.03
C TYR A 10 12.45 7.77 -19.84
N LYS A 11 12.09 6.66 -20.48
CA LYS A 11 10.80 6.00 -20.28
C LYS A 11 10.76 5.35 -18.90
N GLU A 12 9.98 5.94 -18.00
CA GLU A 12 9.51 5.28 -16.79
C GLU A 12 8.73 4.02 -17.18
N TRP A 13 9.08 2.89 -16.58
CA TRP A 13 8.35 1.64 -16.78
C TRP A 13 8.24 0.89 -15.45
N GLY A 14 7.10 0.27 -15.23
CA GLY A 14 6.82 -0.51 -14.04
C GLY A 14 5.97 -1.73 -14.36
N VAL A 15 6.23 -2.83 -13.67
CA VAL A 15 5.43 -4.05 -13.70
C VAL A 15 5.15 -4.49 -12.27
N GLY A 16 3.91 -4.89 -12.01
CA GLY A 16 3.48 -5.36 -10.69
C GLY A 16 2.47 -6.49 -10.79
N GLY A 17 2.39 -7.27 -9.73
CA GLY A 17 1.41 -8.34 -9.56
C GLY A 17 0.78 -8.29 -8.18
N SER A 18 -0.33 -9.00 -7.98
CA SER A 18 -0.90 -9.19 -6.65
C SER A 18 -1.52 -10.58 -6.50
N ILE A 19 -1.39 -11.13 -5.30
CA ILE A 19 -2.00 -12.39 -4.88
C ILE A 19 -2.78 -12.10 -3.60
N SER A 20 -4.05 -12.46 -3.57
CA SER A 20 -4.92 -12.31 -2.39
C SER A 20 -5.59 -13.63 -2.07
N VAL A 21 -5.55 -14.04 -0.80
CA VAL A 21 -6.23 -15.22 -0.26
C VAL A 21 -7.24 -14.79 0.79
N GLN A 22 -8.51 -15.17 0.59
CA GLN A 22 -9.64 -14.90 1.49
C GLN A 22 -10.47 -16.20 1.62
N PRO A 23 -10.25 -17.02 2.65
CA PRO A 23 -10.85 -18.34 2.78
C PRO A 23 -12.37 -18.32 3.06
N GLN A 24 -12.91 -17.22 3.57
CA GLN A 24 -14.35 -17.10 3.85
C GLN A 24 -15.00 -16.00 3.00
N ALA A 25 -16.28 -16.21 2.69
CA ALA A 25 -17.07 -15.27 1.91
C ALA A 25 -17.28 -13.95 2.67
N MET A 26 -17.50 -12.86 1.92
CA MET A 26 -17.82 -11.53 2.45
C MET A 26 -16.73 -10.84 3.30
N GLY A 27 -15.49 -11.32 3.23
CA GLY A 27 -14.35 -10.69 3.89
C GLY A 27 -14.25 -11.00 5.38
N SER A 28 -14.94 -12.04 5.87
CA SER A 28 -14.73 -12.57 7.22
C SER A 28 -13.50 -13.48 7.29
N GLY A 29 -12.95 -13.65 8.48
CA GLY A 29 -11.80 -14.52 8.72
C GLY A 29 -10.49 -13.97 8.17
N LEU A 30 -9.48 -14.84 8.10
CA LEU A 30 -8.11 -14.46 7.73
C LEU A 30 -8.03 -13.99 6.28
N SER A 31 -7.34 -12.90 6.02
CA SER A 31 -6.97 -12.44 4.67
C SER A 31 -5.46 -12.28 4.58
N LEU A 32 -4.88 -12.68 3.46
CA LEU A 32 -3.48 -12.44 3.13
C LEU A 32 -3.40 -11.79 1.75
N ALA A 33 -2.63 -10.72 1.61
CA ALA A 33 -2.33 -10.09 0.34
C ALA A 33 -0.82 -9.90 0.19
N VAL A 34 -0.30 -10.20 -1.00
CA VAL A 34 1.10 -9.97 -1.36
C VAL A 34 1.14 -9.34 -2.74
N ALA A 35 1.84 -8.22 -2.88
CA ALA A 35 1.95 -7.46 -4.11
C ALA A 35 3.40 -7.05 -4.36
N PRO A 36 4.12 -7.78 -5.24
CA PRO A 36 5.41 -7.32 -5.72
C PRO A 36 5.26 -6.29 -6.86
N SER A 37 6.19 -5.34 -6.93
CA SER A 37 6.31 -4.35 -7.99
C SER A 37 7.79 -4.11 -8.30
N TRP A 38 8.10 -3.84 -9.56
CA TRP A 38 9.45 -3.54 -10.05
C TRP A 38 9.37 -2.46 -11.12
N GLY A 39 10.26 -1.48 -11.09
CA GLY A 39 10.30 -0.46 -12.13
C GLY A 39 11.35 0.62 -11.94
N VAL A 40 11.42 1.50 -12.93
CA VAL A 40 12.12 2.79 -12.90
C VAL A 40 11.04 3.85 -12.75
N VAL A 41 10.89 4.39 -11.55
CA VAL A 41 9.92 5.46 -11.26
C VAL A 41 10.70 6.71 -10.92
N SER A 42 10.73 7.69 -11.83
CA SER A 42 11.25 9.03 -11.54
C SER A 42 10.17 9.98 -11.00
N SER A 43 8.87 9.64 -11.09
CA SER A 43 7.81 10.50 -10.56
C SER A 43 6.55 9.75 -10.08
N GLY A 44 5.92 10.27 -9.01
CA GLY A 44 4.88 9.60 -8.21
C GLY A 44 3.50 9.36 -8.86
N THR A 45 3.35 9.48 -10.18
CA THR A 45 2.06 9.39 -10.88
C THR A 45 1.65 7.96 -11.25
N GLU A 46 2.59 7.05 -11.53
CA GLU A 46 2.27 5.68 -11.96
C GLU A 46 1.84 4.76 -10.81
N ALA A 47 2.25 5.07 -9.57
CA ALA A 47 1.86 4.32 -8.36
C ALA A 47 0.34 4.31 -8.10
N LEU A 48 -0.40 5.18 -8.79
CA LEU A 48 -1.85 5.35 -8.65
C LEU A 48 -2.66 4.34 -9.47
N TRP A 49 -2.12 3.79 -10.56
CA TRP A 49 -2.90 3.03 -11.57
C TRP A 49 -2.85 1.50 -11.41
N SER A 50 -1.91 0.94 -10.65
CA SER A 50 -1.77 -0.52 -10.49
C SER A 50 -2.62 -1.15 -9.37
N ARG A 51 -3.66 -0.47 -8.86
CA ARG A 51 -4.38 -0.91 -7.64
C ARG A 51 -5.86 -1.21 -7.86
N PRO A 52 -6.25 -2.49 -8.02
CA PRO A 52 -7.61 -2.92 -7.78
C PRO A 52 -7.77 -3.30 -6.29
N GLY A 53 -8.50 -2.47 -5.53
CA GLY A 53 -8.94 -2.81 -4.17
C GLY A 53 -8.22 -2.04 -3.06
N ALA A 54 -9.01 -1.54 -2.11
CA ALA A 54 -8.68 -0.57 -1.07
C ALA A 54 -7.32 -0.75 -0.32
N ALA A 55 -6.65 0.40 -0.15
CA ALA A 55 -5.59 0.74 0.80
C ALA A 55 -4.14 0.31 0.49
N LEU A 56 -3.38 1.20 -0.17
CA LEU A 56 -1.91 1.19 -0.17
C LEU A 56 -1.33 2.63 -0.21
N VAL A 57 -1.72 3.57 0.66
CA VAL A 57 -1.09 4.92 0.61
C VAL A 57 0.29 4.90 1.26
N GLY A 58 1.33 5.11 0.46
CA GLY A 58 2.69 5.45 0.88
C GLY A 58 3.31 6.38 -0.17
N PRO A 59 4.08 7.41 0.23
CA PRO A 59 4.76 8.30 -0.71
C PRO A 59 5.91 7.54 -1.42
N ALA A 60 6.11 7.85 -2.70
CA ALA A 60 7.24 7.38 -3.48
C ALA A 60 8.40 8.36 -3.31
N GLU A 61 9.57 7.88 -2.86
CA GLU A 61 10.83 8.64 -2.92
C GLU A 61 11.84 7.99 -3.88
N GLU A 62 12.63 8.88 -4.49
CA GLU A 62 13.72 8.80 -5.48
C GLU A 62 14.20 7.47 -6.07
N SER A 63 13.99 7.36 -7.39
CA SER A 63 14.93 7.00 -8.48
C SER A 63 16.10 6.03 -8.19
N VAL A 64 15.82 4.73 -8.11
CA VAL A 64 16.74 3.63 -8.49
C VAL A 64 15.88 2.50 -9.08
N LEU A 65 16.41 1.72 -10.06
CA LEU A 65 15.88 0.41 -10.44
C LEU A 65 15.58 -0.40 -9.17
N GLY A 66 14.30 -0.48 -8.79
CA GLY A 66 13.93 -0.87 -7.43
C GLY A 66 12.75 -1.83 -7.45
N GLY A 67 12.92 -2.97 -6.79
CA GLY A 67 11.82 -3.84 -6.43
C GLY A 67 11.19 -3.38 -5.12
N ARG A 68 9.86 -3.48 -5.02
CA ARG A 68 9.12 -3.33 -3.78
C ARG A 68 8.21 -4.53 -3.60
N LEU A 69 8.18 -5.07 -2.38
CA LEU A 69 7.27 -6.14 -1.98
C LEU A 69 6.38 -5.63 -0.86
N ASP A 70 5.09 -5.50 -1.13
CA ASP A 70 4.07 -5.25 -0.11
C ASP A 70 3.44 -6.57 0.32
N ALA A 71 3.31 -6.78 1.63
CA ALA A 71 2.58 -7.90 2.20
C ALA A 71 1.65 -7.37 3.30
N GLU A 72 0.44 -7.91 3.36
CA GLU A 72 -0.56 -7.56 4.36
C GLU A 72 -1.31 -8.81 4.82
N MET A 73 -1.58 -8.88 6.11
CA MET A 73 -2.50 -9.84 6.71
C MET A 73 -3.58 -9.10 7.48
N GLY A 74 -4.79 -9.65 7.46
CA GLY A 74 -5.92 -9.11 8.19
C GLY A 74 -6.85 -10.20 8.68
N TYR A 75 -7.75 -9.87 9.59
CA TYR A 75 -8.76 -10.81 10.06
C TYR A 75 -10.12 -10.13 10.19
N GLY A 76 -11.06 -10.50 9.33
CA GLY A 76 -12.42 -9.95 9.33
C GLY A 76 -13.30 -10.53 10.42
N LEU A 77 -13.81 -9.67 11.29
CA LEU A 77 -14.74 -9.97 12.36
C LEU A 77 -16.11 -9.38 12.01
N GLY A 78 -17.09 -10.26 11.79
CA GLY A 78 -18.48 -9.84 11.61
C GLY A 78 -19.00 -9.14 12.86
N MET A 79 -19.57 -7.96 12.69
CA MET A 79 -20.11 -7.11 13.76
C MET A 79 -21.59 -6.82 13.48
N THR A 80 -22.35 -6.47 14.53
CA THR A 80 -23.74 -5.96 14.40
C THR A 80 -24.68 -6.85 13.55
N GLY A 81 -24.67 -8.16 13.80
CA GLY A 81 -25.56 -9.11 13.09
C GLY A 81 -25.29 -9.22 11.58
N GLY A 82 -24.04 -9.03 11.15
CA GLY A 82 -23.61 -9.17 9.75
C GLY A 82 -23.68 -7.88 8.92
N ARG A 83 -24.11 -6.76 9.52
CA ARG A 83 -24.14 -5.45 8.84
C ARG A 83 -22.83 -4.66 8.93
N GLY A 84 -21.94 -5.08 9.82
CA GLY A 84 -20.64 -4.47 10.04
C GLY A 84 -19.52 -5.49 9.89
N MET A 85 -18.34 -5.02 9.48
CA MET A 85 -17.11 -5.80 9.42
C MET A 85 -15.98 -4.98 10.05
N LEU A 86 -15.35 -5.51 11.09
CA LEU A 86 -14.12 -4.97 11.67
C LEU A 86 -12.96 -5.85 11.24
N THR A 87 -11.93 -5.27 10.64
CA THR A 87 -10.75 -5.97 10.15
C THR A 87 -9.50 -5.33 10.73
N PRO A 88 -8.98 -5.81 11.88
CA PRO A 88 -7.58 -5.60 12.23
C PRO A 88 -6.68 -6.09 11.10
N TYR A 89 -5.60 -5.36 10.83
CA TYR A 89 -4.59 -5.75 9.86
C TYR A 89 -3.19 -5.31 10.27
N ALA A 90 -2.21 -6.00 9.73
CA ALA A 90 -0.79 -5.66 9.80
C ALA A 90 -0.16 -5.88 8.43
N GLY A 91 0.79 -5.04 8.06
CA GLY A 91 1.48 -5.14 6.79
C GLY A 91 2.93 -4.70 6.88
N VAL A 92 3.71 -5.14 5.91
CA VAL A 92 5.09 -4.74 5.71
C VAL A 92 5.29 -4.40 4.25
N ALA A 93 6.12 -3.40 3.99
CA ALA A 93 6.67 -3.17 2.68
C ALA A 93 8.18 -3.19 2.73
N LEU A 94 8.80 -3.88 1.77
CA LEU A 94 10.24 -4.01 1.64
C LEU A 94 10.66 -3.38 0.32
N THR A 95 11.69 -2.55 0.34
CA THR A 95 12.28 -1.96 -0.86
C THR A 95 13.66 -2.57 -1.11
N SER A 96 14.06 -2.70 -2.38
CA SER A 96 15.39 -3.24 -2.75
C SER A 96 16.56 -2.44 -2.17
N GLY A 97 16.35 -1.17 -1.85
CA GLY A 97 17.34 -0.33 -1.18
C GLY A 97 17.54 -0.63 0.31
N GLY A 98 16.74 -1.53 0.91
CA GLY A 98 16.84 -1.88 2.33
C GLY A 98 15.82 -1.17 3.23
N GLY A 99 15.09 -0.18 2.70
CA GLY A 99 14.03 0.50 3.43
C GLY A 99 12.83 -0.40 3.72
N ARG A 100 12.19 -0.18 4.87
CA ARG A 100 11.07 -0.98 5.36
C ARG A 100 9.95 -0.13 5.95
N ASP A 101 8.72 -0.38 5.53
CA ASP A 101 7.52 0.23 6.12
C ASP A 101 6.74 -0.83 6.89
N TRP A 102 6.49 -0.60 8.18
CA TRP A 102 5.56 -1.41 8.98
C TRP A 102 4.23 -0.67 9.11
N ARG A 103 3.13 -1.38 8.87
CA ARG A 103 1.77 -0.84 9.00
C ARG A 103 0.96 -1.71 9.93
N MET A 104 0.13 -1.10 10.76
CA MET A 104 -0.88 -1.80 11.55
C MET A 104 -2.11 -0.92 11.66
N GLY A 105 -3.28 -1.53 11.71
CA GLY A 105 -4.50 -0.74 11.73
C GLY A 105 -5.76 -1.55 11.86
N TRP A 106 -6.87 -0.83 11.74
CA TRP A 106 -8.22 -1.35 11.83
C TRP A 106 -9.07 -0.72 10.74
N ARG A 107 -9.75 -1.57 9.96
CA ARG A 107 -10.78 -1.15 9.01
C ARG A 107 -12.15 -1.51 9.56
N TYR A 108 -13.06 -0.57 9.54
CA TYR A 108 -14.45 -0.80 9.88
C TYR A 108 -15.34 -0.41 8.71
N ARG A 109 -16.17 -1.35 8.26
CA ARG A 109 -17.19 -1.11 7.24
C ARG A 109 -18.56 -1.38 7.83
N PHE A 110 -19.50 -0.45 7.68
CA PHE A 110 -20.90 -0.63 8.04
C PHE A 110 -21.78 -0.39 6.81
N GLY A 111 -22.44 -1.45 6.35
CA GLY A 111 -23.19 -1.42 5.09
C GLY A 111 -22.32 -0.98 3.88
N PRO A 112 -22.94 -0.45 2.82
CA PRO A 112 -22.23 0.09 1.65
C PRO A 112 -21.77 1.54 1.83
N SER A 113 -22.28 2.24 2.85
CA SER A 113 -22.24 3.70 2.94
C SER A 113 -21.18 4.24 3.90
N PHE A 114 -20.69 3.42 4.84
CA PHE A 114 -19.76 3.88 5.88
C PHE A 114 -18.51 3.02 5.94
N HIS A 115 -17.35 3.66 5.83
CA HIS A 115 -16.04 3.03 5.97
C HIS A 115 -15.13 3.95 6.77
N VAL A 116 -14.48 3.40 7.80
CA VAL A 116 -13.40 4.04 8.57
C VAL A 116 -12.17 3.16 8.56
N ASP A 117 -11.00 3.77 8.42
CA ASP A 117 -9.68 3.13 8.49
C ASP A 117 -8.79 3.94 9.44
N LEU A 118 -8.23 3.28 10.43
CA LEU A 118 -7.23 3.84 11.34
C LEU A 118 -5.94 3.06 11.15
N GLN A 119 -4.86 3.74 10.79
CA GLN A 119 -3.56 3.13 10.50
C GLN A 119 -2.45 3.84 11.27
N GLY A 120 -1.60 3.06 11.93
CA GLY A 120 -0.25 3.45 12.31
C GLY A 120 0.76 2.96 11.28
N VAL A 121 1.79 3.77 11.03
CA VAL A 121 2.93 3.41 10.18
C VAL A 121 4.23 3.72 10.91
N ARG A 122 5.22 2.84 10.75
CA ARG A 122 6.61 3.05 11.17
C ARG A 122 7.51 2.80 9.96
N ARG A 123 8.27 3.81 9.54
CA ARG A 123 9.19 3.73 8.39
C ARG A 123 10.61 3.64 8.89
N GLU A 124 11.37 2.73 8.32
CA GLU A 124 12.79 2.51 8.60
C GLU A 124 13.57 2.74 7.30
N GLY A 125 14.53 3.66 7.35
CA GLY A 125 15.45 3.92 6.25
C GLY A 125 16.46 2.77 6.05
N ALA A 126 17.19 2.83 4.94
CA ALA A 126 18.19 1.80 4.56
C ALA A 126 19.53 1.92 5.31
N GLY A 127 19.82 3.09 5.88
CA GLY A 127 21.10 3.40 6.51
C GLY A 127 21.16 3.01 7.98
N ASP A 128 22.26 2.40 8.39
CA ASP A 128 22.57 2.18 9.80
C ASP A 128 22.64 3.55 10.53
N GLY A 129 21.68 3.80 11.43
CA GLY A 129 21.61 5.02 12.23
C GLY A 129 20.46 5.97 11.87
N ASP A 130 19.68 5.68 10.83
CA ASP A 130 18.50 6.48 10.51
C ASP A 130 17.37 6.23 11.53
N ALA A 131 16.84 7.30 12.11
CA ALA A 131 15.80 7.16 13.13
C ALA A 131 14.46 6.79 12.47
N PRO A 132 13.70 5.84 13.03
CA PRO A 132 12.42 5.46 12.42
C PRO A 132 11.39 6.59 12.48
N ASP A 133 10.78 6.90 11.34
CA ASP A 133 9.64 7.83 11.23
C ASP A 133 8.34 7.12 11.63
N HIS A 134 7.43 7.84 12.29
CA HIS A 134 6.16 7.31 12.76
C HIS A 134 5.01 8.20 12.31
N GLY A 135 3.96 7.59 11.79
CA GLY A 135 2.76 8.28 11.35
C GLY A 135 1.50 7.60 11.85
N VAL A 136 0.45 8.38 12.05
CA VAL A 136 -0.91 7.88 12.29
C VAL A 136 -1.83 8.55 11.27
N THR A 137 -2.73 7.77 10.68
CA THR A 137 -3.71 8.25 9.71
C THR A 137 -5.08 7.71 10.08
N LEU A 138 -6.07 8.60 10.09
CA LEU A 138 -7.48 8.25 10.19
C LEU A 138 -8.15 8.67 8.88
N ARG A 139 -8.87 7.75 8.25
CA ARG A 139 -9.64 8.00 7.03
C ARG A 139 -11.07 7.55 7.24
N GLY A 140 -12.02 8.42 6.92
CA GLY A 140 -13.44 8.12 6.94
C GLY A 140 -14.09 8.46 5.61
N VAL A 141 -15.02 7.61 5.17
CA VAL A 141 -15.88 7.86 4.00
C VAL A 141 -17.32 7.55 4.41
N ALA A 142 -18.20 8.53 4.20
CA ALA A 142 -19.64 8.41 4.37
C ALA A 142 -20.32 8.79 3.04
N ARG A 143 -21.30 8.01 2.61
CA ARG A 143 -22.14 8.29 1.43
C ARG A 143 -23.60 8.36 1.86
N TRP A 144 -24.29 9.42 1.44
CA TRP A 144 -25.71 9.67 1.71
C TRP A 144 -26.47 9.92 0.41
#